data_AF-A0A937X611-F1
#
_entry.id   AF-A0A937X611-F1
#
_cell.length_a   1.000
_cell.length_b   1.000
_cell.length_c   1.000
_cell.angle_alpha   90.00
_cell.angle_beta   90.00
_cell.angle_gamma   90.00
#
_symmetry.space_group_name_H-M   'P 1'
#
loop_
_entity.id
_entity.type
_entity.pdbx_description
1 polymer ?
#
loop_
_entity_poly.entity_id
_entity_poly.type
_entity_poly.pdbx_seq_one_letter_code
_entity_poly.pdbx_strand_id
1 'polypeptide(L)' 'MIDTIVLKTAAPCNLACTYCYEYQAGDNSWKTMPKHVDVATAERLGSRICEYATGHGLKRFQVML' A
#
# COMPACT_ATOMS: atom_id res chain seq x y z
N MET A 1 -14.72 11.42 1.09
CA MET A 1 -14.41 10.82 -0.24
C MET A 1 -12.91 10.63 -0.27
N ILE A 2 -12.42 9.41 -0.54
CA ILE A 2 -10.98 9.10 -0.55
C ILE A 2 -10.51 9.26 -1.99
N ASP A 3 -9.49 10.08 -2.24
CA ASP A 3 -8.94 10.29 -3.59
C ASP A 3 -7.46 9.89 -3.70
N THR A 4 -6.83 9.48 -2.59
CA THR A 4 -5.41 9.18 -2.52
C THR A 4 -5.14 8.02 -1.56
N ILE A 5 -4.22 7.13 -1.93
CA ILE A 5 -3.68 6.09 -1.05
C ILE A 5 -2.16 6.01 -1.16
N VAL A 6 -1.52 5.47 -0.13
CA VAL A 6 -0.13 5.01 -0.16
C VAL A 6 -0.13 3.49 -0.22
N LEU A 7 0.52 2.93 -1.24
CA LEU A 7 0.64 1.50 -1.46
C LEU A 7 2.09 1.07 -1.23
N LYS A 8 2.35 0.41 -0.10
CA LYS A 8 3.63 -0.27 0.12
C LYS A 8 3.74 -1.46 -0.82
N THR A 9 4.60 -1.34 -1.83
CA THR A 9 4.82 -2.41 -2.82
C THR A 9 5.77 -3.49 -2.33
N ALA A 10 6.61 -3.18 -1.33
CA ALA A 10 7.58 -4.10 -0.77
C ALA A 10 7.73 -3.92 0.75
N ALA A 11 7.92 -5.05 1.45
CA ALA A 11 8.29 -5.14 2.86
C ALA A 11 8.82 -6.55 3.16
N PRO A 12 9.82 -6.76 4.01
CA PRO A 12 10.58 -5.75 4.76
C PRO A 12 11.66 -5.04 3.94
N CYS A 13 12.11 -3.90 4.46
CA CYS A 13 13.28 -3.15 4.02
C CYS A 13 14.57 -3.86 4.48
N ASN A 14 15.67 -3.63 3.77
CA ASN A 14 17.00 -4.12 4.14
C ASN A 14 17.76 -3.18 5.12
N LEU A 15 17.14 -2.08 5.54
CA LEU A 15 17.69 -1.12 6.50
C LEU A 15 16.89 -1.13 7.80
N ALA A 16 17.58 -0.95 8.92
CA ALA A 16 17.00 -0.83 10.25
C ALA A 16 17.25 0.57 10.83
N CYS A 17 16.74 1.61 10.15
CA CYS A 17 16.95 3.00 10.59
C CYS A 17 16.43 3.22 12.02
N THR A 18 17.15 4.01 12.82
CA THR A 18 16.81 4.31 14.23
C THR A 18 15.50 5.08 14.38
N TYR A 19 15.05 5.75 13.32
CA TYR A 19 13.79 6.49 13.27
C TYR A 19 12.63 5.71 12.64
N CYS A 20 12.82 4.43 12.27
CA CYS A 20 11.79 3.65 11.60
C CYS A 20 10.80 3.05 12.60
N TYR A 21 9.53 3.47 12.55
CA TYR A 21 8.47 2.93 13.38
C TYR A 21 8.34 1.39 13.27
N GLU A 22 8.37 0.84 12.05
CA GLU A 22 8.16 -0.61 11.83
C GLU A 22 9.22 -1.49 12.48
N TYR A 23 10.48 -1.03 12.56
CA TYR A 23 11.55 -1.83 13.16
C TYR A 23 11.83 -1.49 14.62
N GLN A 24 11.52 -0.26 15.05
CA GLN A 24 11.96 0.25 16.35
C GLN A 24 10.81 0.43 17.37
N ALA A 25 9.57 0.61 16.91
CA ALA A 25 8.43 0.99 17.77
C ALA A 25 7.42 -0.15 18.02
N GLY A 26 7.80 -1.39 17.75
CA GLY A 26 7.05 -2.58 18.18
C GLY A 26 6.03 -3.16 17.19
N ASP A 27 5.92 -2.60 15.98
CA ASP A 27 5.17 -3.25 14.91
C ASP A 27 5.94 -4.49 14.42
N ASN A 28 5.31 -5.66 14.51
CA ASN A 28 5.90 -6.93 14.05
C ASN A 28 5.16 -7.52 12.84
N SER A 29 4.15 -6.83 12.31
CA SER A 29 3.33 -7.30 11.18
C SER A 29 4.17 -7.54 9.92
N TRP A 30 5.23 -6.75 9.73
CA TRP A 30 6.18 -6.89 8.62
C TRP A 30 6.88 -8.26 8.60
N LYS A 31 7.01 -8.96 9.73
CA LYS A 31 7.69 -10.27 9.81
C LYS A 31 6.95 -11.37 9.04
N THR A 32 5.64 -11.22 8.90
CA THR A 32 4.78 -12.17 8.19
C THR A 32 4.33 -11.65 6.83
N MET A 33 4.68 -10.42 6.46
CA MET A 33 4.30 -9.85 5.17
C MET A 33 5.12 -10.46 4.02
N PRO A 34 4.51 -10.65 2.84
CA PRO A 34 5.24 -11.04 1.66
C PRO A 34 6.21 -9.94 1.23
N LYS A 35 7.35 -10.34 0.65
CA LYS A 35 8.41 -9.41 0.19
C LYS A 35 7.91 -8.34 -0.77
N HIS A 36 6.96 -8.70 -1.61
CA HIS A 36 6.35 -7.84 -2.62
C HIS A 36 4.85 -8.10 -2.69
N VAL A 37 4.10 -7.08 -3.09
CA VAL A 37 2.71 -7.25 -3.49
C VAL A 37 2.65 -8.15 -4.72
N ASP A 38 1.79 -9.18 -4.66
CA ASP A 38 1.54 -10.06 -5.80
C ASP A 38 0.83 -9.33 -6.94
N VAL A 39 1.14 -9.70 -8.19
CA VAL A 39 0.60 -9.03 -9.39
C VAL A 39 -0.93 -9.11 -9.44
N ALA A 40 -1.52 -10.27 -9.13
CA ALA A 40 -2.98 -10.42 -9.14
C ALA A 40 -3.63 -9.56 -8.04
N THR A 41 -2.93 -9.36 -6.92
CA THR A 41 -3.39 -8.43 -5.86
C THR A 41 -3.35 -6.98 -6.33
N ALA A 42 -2.29 -6.57 -7.03
CA ALA A 42 -2.17 -5.22 -7.58
C ALA A 42 -3.24 -4.94 -8.66
N GLU A 43 -3.50 -5.88 -9.56
CA GLU A 43 -4.57 -5.80 -10.56
C GLU A 43 -5.94 -5.68 -9.91
N ARG A 44 -6.21 -6.52 -8.91
CA ARG A 44 -7.47 -6.46 -8.17
C ARG A 44 -7.65 -5.13 -7.44
N LEU A 45 -6.58 -4.60 -6.82
CA LEU A 45 -6.62 -3.29 -6.18
C LEU A 45 -6.94 -2.18 -7.20
N GLY A 46 -6.30 -2.19 -8.37
CA GLY A 46 -6.57 -1.25 -9.45
C GLY A 46 -8.03 -1.26 -9.89
N SER A 47 -8.60 -2.44 -10.13
CA SER A 47 -10.02 -2.59 -10.49
C SER A 47 -10.96 -2.01 -9.42
N ARG A 48 -10.67 -2.28 -8.14
CA ARG A 48 -11.48 -1.77 -7.02
C ARG A 48 -11.39 -0.25 -6.86
N ILE A 49 -10.23 0.34 -7.13
CA ILE A 49 -10.05 1.80 -7.16
C ILE A 49 -10.89 2.42 -8.29
N CYS A 50 -10.86 1.82 -9.49
CA CYS A 50 -11.64 2.30 -10.63
C CYS A 50 -13.16 2.20 -10.38
N GLU A 51 -13.63 1.09 -9.83
CA GLU A 51 -15.03 0.91 -9.40
C GLU A 51 -15.44 2.00 -8.41
N TYR A 52 -14.62 2.21 -7.37
CA TYR A 52 -14.87 3.23 -6.36
C TYR A 52 -14.92 4.64 -6.97
N ALA A 53 -13.90 5.00 -7.75
CA ALA A 53 -13.78 6.32 -8.36
C ALA A 53 -14.96 6.63 -9.29
N THR A 54 -15.35 5.66 -10.12
CA THR A 54 -16.49 5.80 -11.04
C THR A 54 -17.80 5.94 -10.27
N GLY A 55 -18.04 5.07 -9.29
CA GLY A 55 -19.26 5.12 -8.46
C GLY A 55 -19.42 6.40 -7.65
N HIS A 56 -18.31 7.11 -7.41
CA HIS A 56 -18.27 8.37 -6.66
C HIS A 56 -18.02 9.61 -7.52
N GLY A 57 -17.95 9.48 -8.85
CA GLY A 57 -17.74 10.61 -9.77
C GLY A 57 -16.37 11.29 -9.64
N LEU A 58 -15.34 10.56 -9.16
CA LEU A 58 -13.98 11.07 -9.04
C LEU A 58 -13.33 11.19 -10.43
N LYS A 59 -12.84 12.39 -10.75
CA LYS A 59 -12.08 12.66 -11.99
C LYS A 59 -10.61 12.22 -11.90
N ARG A 60 -10.10 12.03 -10.69
CA ARG A 60 -8.71 11.68 -10.41
C ARG A 60 -8.64 10.87 -9.12
N PHE A 61 -7.80 9.85 -9.12
CA PHE A 61 -7.42 9.09 -7.95
C PHE A 61 -5.90 8.90 -7.97
N GLN A 62 -5.22 9.11 -6.84
CA GLN A 62 -3.76 9.04 -6.75
C GLN A 62 -3.32 7.80 -5.96
N VAL A 63 -2.36 7.07 -6.51
CA VAL A 63 -1.66 5.99 -5.81
C VAL A 63 -0.21 6.42 -5.67
N MET A 64 0.24 6.59 -4.43
CA MET A 64 1.65 6.82 -4.11
C MET A 64 2.28 5.48 -3.75
N LEU A 65 3.48 5.21 -4.25
CA LEU A 65 4.24 3.98 -4.01
C LEU A 65 5.37 4.22 -3.01
#